data_AF-A0A7K0LBY1-F1
#
_entry.id   AF-A0A7K0LBY1-F1
#
_cell.length_a   1.000
_cell.length_b   1.000
_cell.length_c   1.000
_cell.angle_alpha   90.00
_cell.angle_beta   90.00
_cell.angle_gamma   90.00
#
_symmetry.space_group_name_H-M   'P 1'
#
loop_
_entity.id
_entity.type
_entity.pdbx_description
1 polymer ?
#
loop_
_entity_poly.entity_id
_entity_poly.type
_entity_poly.pdbx_seq_one_letter_code
_entity_poly.pdbx_strand_id
1 'polypeptide(L)'
;MKWRIVAHGAALVVTIAVASTAVAPNLGAKGVRPTAAGGSALAVLQTIRVENERPNGYQRSLFEHWRDIDGDGCDSRDQVLKRDSITRAQVDPISCDVVAGDWVSPYDGARFSDPSDIDIDHVVALKEAWDSGAWAWSSATRKAYANDTSDRRTLAAVTDRVNQQKSDKDPSNWLPPLKSYICTYIGNWVAVKARWELSMDRSEWGRIKNLLTSSCSGLTIAASSDAPLMGVMVTVPPTTPITTPTTSPTTRTPAVTSPTTTTKAPSSDTTPATSPATTPSGVATVYPGAWCKPEGATGVAASGKSYVCAKTNASGTPYLDGRARWRQG
;
A
#
# COMPACT_ATOMS: atom_id res chain seq x y z
N MET A 1 2.33 42.99 -100.34
CA MET A 1 3.35 42.51 -99.39
C MET A 1 3.47 43.53 -98.28
N LYS A 2 3.01 43.22 -97.06
CA LYS A 2 3.11 44.09 -95.88
C LYS A 2 3.65 43.24 -94.73
N TRP A 3 4.89 43.49 -94.33
CA TRP A 3 5.52 42.87 -93.17
C TRP A 3 5.05 43.58 -91.89
N ARG A 4 4.77 42.78 -90.85
CA ARG A 4 4.63 43.28 -89.48
C ARG A 4 5.51 42.44 -88.56
N ILE A 5 6.56 43.09 -88.07
CA ILE A 5 7.40 42.68 -86.95
C ILE A 5 6.56 42.86 -85.68
N VAL A 6 6.50 41.85 -84.81
CA VAL A 6 5.98 41.99 -83.44
C VAL A 6 7.07 41.52 -82.48
N ALA A 7 7.48 42.44 -81.62
CA ALA A 7 8.52 42.27 -80.61
C ALA A 7 8.04 41.42 -79.43
N HIS A 8 8.87 40.49 -78.98
CA HIS A 8 8.66 39.74 -77.75
C HIS A 8 9.06 40.60 -76.54
N GLY A 9 8.08 41.15 -75.82
CA GLY A 9 8.29 41.74 -74.50
C GLY A 9 8.32 40.65 -73.43
N ALA A 10 9.47 40.43 -72.80
CA ALA A 10 9.59 39.56 -71.63
C ALA A 10 9.13 40.33 -70.38
N ALA A 11 8.10 39.85 -69.71
CA ALA A 11 7.66 40.37 -68.42
C ALA A 11 8.47 39.70 -67.29
N LEU A 12 9.27 40.49 -66.57
CA LEU A 12 9.98 40.08 -65.36
C LEU A 12 9.02 40.14 -64.17
N VAL A 13 8.60 38.99 -63.64
CA VAL A 13 7.79 38.91 -62.40
C VAL A 13 8.75 38.84 -61.21
N VAL A 14 8.79 39.90 -60.41
CA VAL A 14 9.52 39.93 -59.12
C VAL A 14 8.58 39.42 -58.04
N THR A 15 8.81 38.21 -57.55
CA THR A 15 8.12 37.66 -56.38
C THR A 15 8.80 38.15 -55.10
N ILE A 16 8.12 39.01 -54.34
CA ILE A 16 8.53 39.39 -52.98
C ILE A 16 8.11 38.26 -52.03
N ALA A 17 9.07 37.50 -51.52
CA ALA A 17 8.82 36.51 -50.48
C ALA A 17 8.71 37.22 -49.12
N VAL A 18 7.49 37.29 -48.57
CA VAL A 18 7.26 37.74 -47.20
C VAL A 18 7.57 36.55 -46.28
N ALA A 19 8.77 36.54 -45.69
CA ALA A 19 9.12 35.58 -44.65
C ALA A 19 8.31 35.88 -43.38
N SER A 20 7.26 35.11 -43.16
CA SER A 20 6.50 35.13 -41.91
C SER A 20 7.28 34.34 -40.87
N THR A 21 7.93 35.04 -39.93
CA THR A 21 8.51 34.42 -38.73
C THR A 21 7.37 33.98 -37.82
N ALA A 22 6.98 32.71 -37.93
CA ALA A 22 6.12 32.07 -36.93
C ALA A 22 6.93 31.91 -35.63
N VAL A 23 6.69 32.82 -34.68
CA VAL A 23 7.14 32.64 -33.30
C VAL A 23 6.30 31.52 -32.71
N ALA A 24 6.87 30.31 -32.66
CA ALA A 24 6.27 29.21 -31.92
C ALA A 24 6.22 29.60 -30.43
N PRO A 25 5.05 29.52 -29.75
CA PRO A 25 5.02 29.71 -28.32
C PRO A 25 5.86 28.60 -27.70
N ASN A 26 6.88 29.01 -26.95
CA ASN A 26 7.72 28.14 -26.16
C ASN A 26 6.82 27.56 -25.04
N LEU A 27 6.18 26.42 -25.32
CA LEU A 27 5.55 25.60 -24.29
C LEU A 27 6.68 25.03 -23.44
N GLY A 28 7.16 25.85 -22.51
CA GLY A 28 7.85 25.35 -21.33
C GLY A 28 6.92 24.36 -20.68
N ALA A 29 7.17 23.08 -20.95
CA ALA A 29 6.52 21.97 -20.30
C ALA A 29 6.83 22.06 -18.81
N LYS A 30 6.02 22.82 -18.07
CA LYS A 30 5.75 22.50 -16.67
C LYS A 30 5.04 21.16 -16.72
N GLY A 31 5.83 20.08 -16.63
CA GLY A 31 5.33 18.74 -16.35
C GLY A 31 4.72 18.72 -14.95
N VAL A 32 3.60 19.41 -14.77
CA VAL A 32 2.67 19.09 -13.69
C VAL A 32 1.90 17.90 -14.22
N ARG A 33 2.40 16.70 -13.89
CA ARG A 33 1.63 15.47 -14.06
C ARG A 33 0.31 15.70 -13.32
N PRO A 34 -0.86 15.46 -13.94
CA PRO A 34 -2.10 15.68 -13.23
C PRO A 34 -2.14 14.68 -12.08
N THR A 35 -2.17 15.21 -10.85
CA THR A 35 -2.74 14.53 -9.68
C THR A 35 -3.94 13.71 -10.12
N ALA A 36 -4.11 12.49 -9.62
CA ALA A 36 -5.28 11.66 -9.93
C ALA A 36 -6.55 12.47 -9.60
N ALA A 37 -7.15 13.07 -10.64
CA ALA A 37 -8.17 14.09 -10.49
C ALA A 37 -9.39 13.42 -9.87
N GLY A 38 -9.87 14.00 -8.76
CA GLY A 38 -11.10 13.54 -8.12
C GLY A 38 -12.30 13.72 -9.05
N GLY A 39 -13.38 13.01 -8.76
CA GLY A 39 -14.59 13.07 -9.58
C GLY A 39 -15.56 11.95 -9.27
N SER A 40 -16.50 11.69 -10.17
CA SER A 40 -17.32 10.49 -10.05
C SER A 40 -16.44 9.25 -10.18
N ALA A 41 -16.71 8.21 -9.38
CA ALA A 41 -15.93 6.98 -9.41
C ALA A 41 -15.94 6.33 -10.81
N LEU A 42 -17.04 6.47 -11.55
CA LEU A 42 -17.15 5.98 -12.92
C LEU A 42 -16.23 6.73 -13.88
N ALA A 43 -16.08 8.06 -13.72
CA ALA A 43 -15.16 8.84 -14.55
C ALA A 43 -13.71 8.47 -14.26
N VAL A 44 -13.34 8.26 -12.99
CA VAL A 44 -12.00 7.78 -12.62
C VAL A 44 -11.76 6.36 -13.15
N LEU A 45 -12.75 5.46 -13.05
CA LEU A 45 -12.63 4.11 -13.61
C LEU A 45 -12.37 4.12 -15.13
N GLN A 46 -12.92 5.09 -15.86
CA GLN A 46 -12.72 5.22 -17.30
C GLN A 46 -11.30 5.64 -17.69
N THR A 47 -10.51 6.19 -16.76
CA THR A 47 -9.10 6.54 -17.04
C THR A 47 -8.15 5.35 -16.85
N ILE A 48 -8.61 4.28 -16.19
CA ILE A 48 -7.80 3.10 -15.90
C ILE A 48 -7.70 2.24 -17.15
N ARG A 49 -6.45 1.87 -17.51
CA ARG A 49 -6.17 1.00 -18.65
C ARG A 49 -6.70 -0.40 -18.38
N VAL A 50 -7.36 -1.00 -19.38
CA VAL A 50 -7.79 -2.39 -19.34
C VAL A 50 -6.77 -3.25 -20.06
N GLU A 51 -6.03 -4.09 -19.32
CA GLU A 51 -4.93 -4.92 -19.82
C GLU A 51 -4.99 -6.31 -19.20
N ASN A 52 -4.35 -7.30 -19.83
CA ASN A 52 -4.25 -8.63 -19.22
C ASN A 52 -3.24 -8.60 -18.06
N GLU A 53 -3.55 -9.36 -17.02
CA GLU A 53 -2.65 -9.58 -15.89
C GLU A 53 -1.33 -10.26 -16.30
N ARG A 54 -0.27 -9.96 -15.55
CA ARG A 54 1.03 -10.62 -15.68
C ARG A 54 1.40 -11.41 -14.40
N PRO A 55 0.87 -12.63 -14.23
CA PRO A 55 0.97 -13.38 -12.97
C PRO A 55 2.39 -13.90 -12.64
N ASN A 56 3.24 -14.06 -13.66
CA ASN A 56 4.54 -14.71 -13.53
C ASN A 56 5.62 -13.76 -12.99
N GLY A 57 6.53 -14.32 -12.19
CA GLY A 57 7.72 -13.61 -11.68
C GLY A 57 7.49 -12.82 -10.40
N TYR A 58 6.27 -12.79 -9.86
CA TYR A 58 6.02 -12.18 -8.56
C TYR A 58 6.82 -12.87 -7.46
N GLN A 59 7.47 -12.06 -6.63
CA GLN A 59 8.02 -12.47 -5.35
C GLN A 59 7.70 -11.37 -4.34
N ARG A 60 7.13 -11.73 -3.18
CA ARG A 60 6.76 -10.76 -2.15
C ARG A 60 7.97 -9.94 -1.66
N SER A 61 9.15 -10.53 -1.64
CA SER A 61 10.41 -9.87 -1.27
C SER A 61 10.79 -8.69 -2.18
N LEU A 62 10.24 -8.59 -3.39
CA LEU A 62 10.46 -7.45 -4.30
C LEU A 62 9.74 -6.17 -3.85
N PHE A 63 8.81 -6.30 -2.90
CA PHE A 63 8.10 -5.21 -2.25
C PHE A 63 8.58 -5.12 -0.79
N GLU A 64 9.69 -4.42 -0.56
CA GLU A 64 10.14 -4.13 0.80
C GLU A 64 9.04 -3.34 1.54
N HIS A 65 8.41 -3.95 2.52
CA HIS A 65 7.30 -3.38 3.29
C HIS A 65 7.64 -3.34 4.78
N TRP A 66 6.88 -2.55 5.53
CA TRP A 66 7.13 -2.19 6.92
C TRP A 66 8.47 -1.47 7.06
N ARG A 67 8.57 -0.33 6.38
CA ARG A 67 9.70 0.59 6.43
C ARG A 67 9.17 1.98 6.77
N ASP A 68 9.95 2.68 7.56
CA ASP A 68 9.84 4.12 7.75
C ASP A 68 10.40 4.82 6.51
N ILE A 69 9.51 5.25 5.61
CA ILE A 69 9.89 5.89 4.33
C ILE A 69 9.81 7.42 4.38
N ASP A 70 9.13 7.97 5.39
CA ASP A 70 8.99 9.42 5.62
C ASP A 70 9.90 9.95 6.74
N GLY A 71 10.58 9.05 7.47
CA GLY A 71 11.60 9.38 8.47
C GLY A 71 11.01 9.84 9.80
N ASP A 72 9.78 9.45 10.11
CA ASP A 72 9.09 9.85 11.35
C ASP A 72 9.42 8.94 12.54
N GLY A 73 10.23 7.90 12.32
CA GLY A 73 10.65 6.91 13.30
C GLY A 73 9.71 5.71 13.43
N CYS A 74 8.59 5.69 12.72
CA CYS A 74 7.60 4.63 12.75
C CYS A 74 7.57 3.92 11.41
N ASP A 75 7.55 2.58 11.41
CA ASP A 75 7.34 1.88 10.15
C ASP A 75 5.90 2.05 9.65
N SER A 76 5.69 1.78 8.36
CA SER A 76 4.37 1.94 7.74
C SER A 76 3.27 1.06 8.37
N ARG A 77 3.59 -0.06 9.02
CA ARG A 77 2.61 -0.88 9.74
C ARG A 77 2.14 -0.14 11.00
N ASP A 78 3.08 0.33 11.82
CA ASP A 78 2.74 1.02 13.06
C ASP A 78 2.11 2.40 12.80
N GLN A 79 2.49 3.07 11.72
CA GLN A 79 1.79 4.28 11.27
C GLN A 79 0.30 3.99 10.97
N VAL A 80 -0.03 2.88 10.30
CA VAL A 80 -1.42 2.49 10.02
C VAL A 80 -2.15 2.08 11.30
N LEU A 81 -1.51 1.31 12.18
CA LEU A 81 -2.10 0.93 13.47
C LEU A 81 -2.42 2.16 14.33
N LYS A 82 -1.52 3.14 14.40
CA LYS A 82 -1.76 4.43 15.08
C LYS A 82 -2.93 5.19 14.46
N ARG A 83 -2.97 5.26 13.12
CA ARG A 83 -3.97 6.01 12.36
C ARG A 83 -5.38 5.41 12.49
N ASP A 84 -5.49 4.08 12.41
CA ASP A 84 -6.78 3.38 12.35
C ASP A 84 -7.33 3.00 13.71
N SER A 85 -6.57 3.22 14.79
CA SER A 85 -7.08 3.03 16.15
C SER A 85 -8.19 4.03 16.44
N ILE A 86 -9.35 3.54 16.91
CA ILE A 86 -10.50 4.36 17.30
C ILE A 86 -10.30 5.04 18.67
N THR A 87 -9.39 4.51 19.49
CA THR A 87 -8.90 5.16 20.71
C THR A 87 -7.47 5.64 20.49
N ARG A 88 -6.94 6.43 21.43
CA ARG A 88 -5.54 6.82 21.38
C ARG A 88 -4.64 5.59 21.55
N ALA A 89 -3.97 5.19 20.46
CA ALA A 89 -3.01 4.10 20.48
C ALA A 89 -1.90 4.37 21.51
N GLN A 90 -1.48 3.32 22.20
CA GLN A 90 -0.30 3.31 23.06
C GLN A 90 0.88 2.85 22.22
N VAL A 91 1.93 3.66 22.23
CA VAL A 91 3.07 3.53 21.34
C VAL A 91 4.32 3.49 22.20
N ASP A 92 5.24 2.56 21.91
CA ASP A 92 6.56 2.58 22.52
C ASP A 92 7.29 3.87 22.10
N PRO A 93 7.76 4.70 23.05
CA PRO A 93 8.32 6.00 22.73
C PRO A 93 9.69 5.95 22.03
N ILE A 94 10.33 4.78 21.95
CA ILE A 94 11.65 4.59 21.35
C ILE A 94 11.52 3.91 19.98
N SER A 95 10.83 2.76 19.90
CA SER A 95 10.70 1.99 18.66
C SER A 95 9.51 2.42 17.79
N CYS A 96 8.58 3.20 18.33
CA CYS A 96 7.28 3.51 17.71
C CYS A 96 6.35 2.31 17.51
N ASP A 97 6.64 1.16 18.12
CA ASP A 97 5.76 0.00 18.05
C ASP A 97 4.43 0.29 18.75
N VAL A 98 3.31 0.00 18.09
CA VAL A 98 1.99 0.07 18.71
C VAL A 98 1.79 -1.14 19.60
N VAL A 99 1.67 -0.90 20.91
CA VAL A 99 1.54 -1.97 21.92
C VAL A 99 0.10 -2.20 22.36
N ALA A 100 -0.78 -1.21 22.18
CA ALA A 100 -2.21 -1.34 22.46
C ALA A 100 -3.02 -0.27 21.72
N GLY A 101 -4.29 -0.56 21.46
CA GLY A 101 -5.24 0.35 20.85
C GLY A 101 -6.61 -0.31 20.78
N ASP A 102 -7.52 0.29 20.03
CA ASP A 102 -8.80 -0.34 19.71
C ASP A 102 -9.04 -0.15 18.21
N TRP A 103 -9.41 -1.21 17.50
CA TRP A 103 -9.65 -1.17 16.07
C TRP A 103 -10.99 -1.79 15.71
N VAL A 104 -11.51 -1.37 14.56
CA VAL A 104 -12.66 -2.00 13.91
C VAL A 104 -12.24 -2.32 12.49
N SER A 105 -12.20 -3.62 12.14
CA SER A 105 -11.87 -3.98 10.77
C SER A 105 -12.97 -3.47 9.83
N PRO A 106 -12.63 -2.70 8.79
CA PRO A 106 -13.63 -2.23 7.85
C PRO A 106 -14.23 -3.36 7.01
N TYR A 107 -13.55 -4.51 6.91
CA TYR A 107 -13.99 -5.58 6.02
C TYR A 107 -15.11 -6.45 6.59
N ASP A 108 -15.16 -6.65 7.91
CA ASP A 108 -16.15 -7.51 8.57
C ASP A 108 -16.80 -6.86 9.82
N GLY A 109 -16.32 -5.69 10.25
CA GLY A 109 -16.80 -4.99 11.44
C GLY A 109 -16.30 -5.58 12.77
N ALA A 110 -15.38 -6.56 12.74
CA ALA A 110 -14.84 -7.17 13.94
C ALA A 110 -13.97 -6.17 14.72
N ARG A 111 -13.95 -6.31 16.04
CA ARG A 111 -13.26 -5.38 16.96
C ARG A 111 -12.10 -6.07 17.65
N PHE A 112 -10.97 -5.38 17.72
CA PHE A 112 -9.73 -5.90 18.29
C PHE A 112 -9.11 -4.84 19.19
N SER A 113 -8.36 -5.30 20.20
CA SER A 113 -7.55 -4.43 21.07
C SER A 113 -6.09 -4.87 21.17
N ASP A 114 -5.77 -6.04 20.61
CA ASP A 114 -4.41 -6.54 20.47
C ASP A 114 -3.92 -6.23 19.05
N PRO A 115 -2.85 -5.44 18.88
CA PRO A 115 -2.31 -5.13 17.54
C PRO A 115 -1.75 -6.35 16.80
N SER A 116 -1.45 -7.46 17.50
CA SER A 116 -0.98 -8.69 16.87
C SER A 116 -2.08 -9.51 16.18
N ASP A 117 -3.34 -9.29 16.54
CA ASP A 117 -4.52 -9.90 15.89
C ASP A 117 -4.95 -9.14 14.61
N ILE A 118 -4.23 -8.08 14.24
CA ILE A 118 -4.57 -7.17 13.15
C ILE A 118 -3.52 -7.27 12.05
N ASP A 119 -4.00 -7.40 10.83
CA ASP A 119 -3.21 -7.27 9.62
C ASP A 119 -3.32 -5.87 9.04
N ILE A 120 -2.24 -5.41 8.41
CA ILE A 120 -2.29 -4.24 7.54
C ILE A 120 -2.39 -4.75 6.10
N ASP A 121 -3.59 -4.64 5.53
CA ASP A 121 -3.86 -5.03 4.16
C ASP A 121 -3.48 -3.90 3.19
N HIS A 122 -2.79 -4.27 2.12
CA HIS A 122 -2.73 -3.45 0.92
C HIS A 122 -4.07 -3.60 0.20
N VAL A 123 -4.90 -2.56 0.19
CA VAL A 123 -6.27 -2.60 -0.34
C VAL A 123 -6.28 -3.21 -1.74
N VAL A 124 -5.35 -2.76 -2.59
CA VAL A 124 -4.88 -3.49 -3.78
C VAL A 124 -3.68 -4.32 -3.35
N ALA A 125 -3.75 -5.65 -3.42
CA ALA A 125 -2.70 -6.51 -2.85
C ALA A 125 -1.36 -6.35 -3.58
N LEU A 126 -0.23 -6.65 -2.92
CA LEU A 126 1.10 -6.56 -3.55
C LEU A 126 1.24 -7.42 -4.82
N LYS A 127 0.65 -8.62 -4.82
CA LYS A 127 0.62 -9.49 -6.00
C LYS A 127 -0.31 -8.94 -7.08
N GLU A 128 -1.48 -8.45 -6.70
CA GLU A 128 -2.40 -7.79 -7.63
C GLU A 128 -1.76 -6.58 -8.31
N ALA A 129 -1.02 -5.76 -7.55
CA ALA A 129 -0.27 -4.64 -8.10
C ALA A 129 0.80 -5.11 -9.10
N TRP A 130 1.49 -6.22 -8.80
CA TRP A 130 2.44 -6.84 -9.75
C TRP A 130 1.74 -7.22 -11.05
N ASP A 131 0.64 -7.95 -10.96
CA ASP A 131 -0.13 -8.44 -12.09
C ASP A 131 -0.67 -7.29 -12.95
N SER A 132 -0.97 -6.16 -12.31
CA SER A 132 -1.49 -4.91 -12.89
C SER A 132 -0.42 -3.90 -13.37
N GLY A 133 0.85 -4.29 -13.43
CA GLY A 133 1.92 -3.47 -14.03
C GLY A 133 3.09 -3.14 -13.12
N ALA A 134 3.03 -3.40 -11.81
CA ALA A 134 4.15 -3.15 -10.91
C ALA A 134 5.36 -4.06 -11.16
N TRP A 135 5.22 -5.08 -12.00
CA TRP A 135 6.34 -5.86 -12.54
C TRP A 135 7.34 -4.99 -13.31
N ALA A 136 6.89 -3.89 -13.92
CA ALA A 136 7.72 -2.96 -14.68
C ALA A 136 8.33 -1.84 -13.80
N TRP A 137 7.92 -1.74 -12.54
CA TRP A 137 8.39 -0.70 -11.64
C TRP A 137 9.85 -0.92 -11.23
N SER A 138 10.50 0.19 -10.84
CA SER A 138 11.77 0.10 -10.10
C SER A 138 11.55 -0.52 -8.72
N SER A 139 12.62 -1.02 -8.09
CA SER A 139 12.58 -1.47 -6.70
C SER A 139 12.14 -0.36 -5.75
N ALA A 140 12.62 0.87 -5.98
CA ALA A 140 12.23 2.05 -5.21
C ALA A 140 10.72 2.28 -5.29
N THR A 141 10.13 2.27 -6.49
CA THR A 141 8.69 2.46 -6.68
C THR A 141 7.86 1.37 -5.99
N ARG A 142 8.27 0.10 -6.07
CA ARG A 142 7.60 -0.99 -5.32
C ARG A 142 7.68 -0.78 -3.81
N LYS A 143 8.84 -0.34 -3.30
CA LYS A 143 9.02 0.00 -1.89
C LYS A 143 8.10 1.16 -1.48
N ALA A 144 7.99 2.22 -2.27
CA ALA A 144 7.07 3.32 -1.95
C ALA A 144 5.62 2.85 -1.92
N TYR A 145 5.18 2.06 -2.90
CA TYR A 145 3.82 1.50 -2.91
C TYR A 145 3.53 0.67 -1.66
N ALA A 146 4.48 -0.19 -1.30
CA ALA A 146 4.31 -1.12 -0.20
C ALA A 146 4.28 -0.44 1.19
N ASN A 147 4.71 0.81 1.28
CA ASN A 147 4.79 1.60 2.52
C ASN A 147 3.98 2.90 2.45
N ASP A 148 3.10 3.06 1.47
CA ASP A 148 2.40 4.32 1.23
C ASP A 148 1.32 4.59 2.29
N THR A 149 1.65 5.44 3.26
CA THR A 149 0.75 5.96 4.29
C THR A 149 0.23 7.36 3.97
N SER A 150 0.75 7.99 2.89
CA SER A 150 0.36 9.34 2.45
C SER A 150 -1.09 9.40 1.92
N ASP A 151 -1.62 8.25 1.49
CA ASP A 151 -3.01 8.08 1.12
C ASP A 151 -3.63 6.94 1.96
N ARG A 152 -4.64 7.25 2.78
CA ARG A 152 -5.24 6.24 3.68
C ARG A 152 -5.87 5.07 2.93
N ARG A 153 -6.14 5.22 1.64
CA ARG A 153 -6.81 4.20 0.81
C ARG A 153 -5.87 3.06 0.44
N THR A 154 -4.55 3.24 0.54
CA THR A 154 -3.57 2.22 0.14
C THR A 154 -3.46 1.09 1.16
N LEU A 155 -3.43 1.43 2.46
CA LEU A 155 -3.22 0.49 3.56
C LEU A 155 -4.37 0.56 4.56
N ALA A 156 -4.88 -0.58 5.04
CA ALA A 156 -5.97 -0.64 6.02
C ALA A 156 -5.72 -1.67 7.12
N ALA A 157 -5.99 -1.31 8.38
CA ALA A 157 -6.01 -2.26 9.49
C ALA A 157 -7.25 -3.17 9.41
N VAL A 158 -7.05 -4.48 9.24
CA VAL A 158 -8.11 -5.47 9.01
C VAL A 158 -7.91 -6.73 9.84
N THR A 159 -8.97 -7.54 9.93
CA THR A 159 -8.89 -8.88 10.53
C THR A 159 -8.04 -9.81 9.69
N ASP A 160 -7.04 -10.45 10.31
CA ASP A 160 -6.13 -11.41 9.68
C ASP A 160 -6.87 -12.47 8.85
N ARG A 161 -7.83 -13.18 9.44
CA ARG A 161 -8.60 -14.22 8.74
C ARG A 161 -9.34 -13.72 7.49
N VAL A 162 -9.83 -12.48 7.49
CA VAL A 162 -10.53 -11.89 6.33
C VAL A 162 -9.53 -11.43 5.28
N ASN A 163 -8.36 -10.93 5.71
CA ASN A 163 -7.24 -10.62 4.83
C ASN A 163 -6.73 -11.87 4.10
N GLN A 164 -6.60 -13.01 4.79
CA GLN A 164 -6.25 -14.29 4.18
C GLN A 164 -7.31 -14.77 3.16
N GLN A 165 -8.60 -14.55 3.45
CA GLN A 165 -9.67 -14.86 2.49
C GLN A 165 -9.59 -14.00 1.22
N LYS A 166 -9.29 -12.71 1.37
CA LYS A 166 -8.98 -11.80 0.25
C LYS A 166 -7.76 -12.32 -0.52
N SER A 167 -6.65 -12.57 0.17
CA SER A 167 -5.36 -12.90 -0.44
C SER A 167 -4.96 -11.81 -1.44
N ASP A 168 -4.79 -12.20 -2.70
CA ASP A 168 -4.42 -11.42 -3.86
C ASP A 168 -5.60 -11.24 -4.83
N LYS A 169 -6.82 -11.57 -4.42
CA LYS A 169 -8.01 -11.48 -5.28
C LYS A 169 -8.41 -10.03 -5.51
N ASP A 170 -8.80 -9.77 -6.74
CA ASP A 170 -9.41 -8.54 -7.19
C ASP A 170 -10.93 -8.48 -6.86
N PRO A 171 -11.59 -7.33 -7.06
CA PRO A 171 -13.03 -7.17 -6.86
C PRO A 171 -13.93 -8.11 -7.67
N SER A 172 -13.44 -8.74 -8.74
CA SER A 172 -14.20 -9.75 -9.48
C SER A 172 -14.31 -11.07 -8.73
N ASN A 173 -13.30 -11.40 -7.91
CA ASN A 173 -13.22 -12.67 -7.18
C ASN A 173 -13.45 -12.53 -5.67
N TRP A 174 -13.35 -11.33 -5.11
CA TRP A 174 -13.58 -11.10 -3.69
C TRP A 174 -14.11 -9.69 -3.40
N LEU A 175 -15.04 -9.58 -2.45
CA LEU A 175 -15.48 -8.32 -1.86
C LEU A 175 -15.53 -8.47 -0.35
N PRO A 176 -15.37 -7.37 0.41
CA PRO A 176 -15.52 -7.41 1.86
C PRO A 176 -16.89 -7.99 2.27
N PRO A 177 -16.95 -8.89 3.27
CA PRO A 177 -18.21 -9.47 3.73
C PRO A 177 -19.15 -8.42 4.35
N LEU A 178 -18.62 -7.34 4.93
CA LEU A 178 -19.41 -6.23 5.43
C LEU A 178 -19.98 -5.41 4.27
N LYS A 179 -21.26 -5.64 3.97
CA LYS A 179 -21.96 -5.01 2.84
C LYS A 179 -21.91 -3.47 2.86
N SER A 180 -22.00 -2.87 4.04
CA SER A 180 -21.96 -1.41 4.20
C SER A 180 -20.61 -0.80 3.80
N TYR A 181 -19.54 -1.60 3.74
CA TYR A 181 -18.21 -1.13 3.36
C TYR A 181 -17.89 -1.34 1.87
N ILE A 182 -18.70 -2.10 1.12
CA ILE A 182 -18.40 -2.44 -0.28
C ILE A 182 -18.14 -1.20 -1.14
N CYS A 183 -18.97 -0.15 -1.06
CA CYS A 183 -18.77 1.02 -1.90
C CYS A 183 -17.54 1.84 -1.51
N THR A 184 -17.19 1.89 -0.22
CA THR A 184 -15.94 2.48 0.23
C THR A 184 -14.75 1.69 -0.30
N TYR A 185 -14.79 0.37 -0.21
CA TYR A 185 -13.75 -0.51 -0.75
C TYR A 185 -13.56 -0.31 -2.25
N ILE A 186 -14.64 -0.28 -3.03
CA ILE A 186 -14.57 -0.05 -4.48
C ILE A 186 -14.00 1.33 -4.81
N GLY A 187 -14.42 2.38 -4.10
CA GLY A 187 -13.86 3.72 -4.27
C GLY A 187 -12.36 3.78 -3.96
N ASN A 188 -11.94 3.14 -2.87
CA ASN A 188 -10.53 3.04 -2.49
C ASN A 188 -9.72 2.28 -3.54
N TRP A 189 -10.25 1.14 -3.99
CA TRP A 189 -9.61 0.30 -5.01
C TRP A 189 -9.37 1.06 -6.32
N VAL A 190 -10.40 1.72 -6.87
CA VAL A 190 -10.29 2.54 -8.08
C VAL A 190 -9.31 3.69 -7.87
N ALA A 191 -9.36 4.37 -6.73
CA ALA A 191 -8.46 5.47 -6.42
C ALA A 191 -6.99 5.03 -6.36
N VAL A 192 -6.70 3.90 -5.72
CA VAL A 192 -5.34 3.35 -5.61
C VAL A 192 -4.83 2.94 -6.99
N LYS A 193 -5.64 2.20 -7.77
CA LYS A 193 -5.25 1.80 -9.14
C LYS A 193 -4.97 3.01 -10.03
N ALA A 194 -5.81 4.05 -9.97
CA ALA A 194 -5.61 5.28 -10.71
C ALA A 194 -4.35 6.05 -10.27
N ARG A 195 -4.15 6.22 -8.95
CA ARG A 195 -3.01 6.95 -8.39
C ARG A 195 -1.66 6.31 -8.72
N TRP A 196 -1.61 4.99 -8.77
CA TRP A 196 -0.41 4.21 -9.07
C TRP A 196 -0.31 3.76 -10.53
N GLU A 197 -1.24 4.20 -11.39
CA GLU A 197 -1.30 3.85 -12.82
C GLU A 197 -1.27 2.35 -13.11
N LEU A 198 -1.87 1.59 -12.20
CA LEU A 198 -2.09 0.16 -12.34
C LEU A 198 -3.24 -0.10 -13.31
N SER A 199 -3.10 -1.10 -14.17
CA SER A 199 -4.19 -1.54 -15.04
C SER A 199 -5.23 -2.34 -14.25
N MET A 200 -6.35 -2.61 -14.91
CA MET A 200 -7.32 -3.61 -14.49
C MET A 200 -7.49 -4.64 -15.58
N ASP A 201 -7.81 -5.87 -15.20
CA ASP A 201 -8.27 -6.84 -16.18
C ASP A 201 -9.73 -6.57 -16.60
N ARG A 202 -10.22 -7.31 -17.61
CA ARG A 202 -11.57 -7.11 -18.12
C ARG A 202 -12.66 -7.52 -17.12
N SER A 203 -12.42 -8.55 -16.32
CA SER A 203 -13.35 -9.07 -15.31
C SER A 203 -13.48 -8.09 -14.14
N GLU A 204 -12.35 -7.66 -13.61
CA GLU A 204 -12.19 -6.66 -12.56
C GLU A 204 -12.92 -5.36 -12.95
N TRP A 205 -12.55 -4.78 -14.10
CA TRP A 205 -13.10 -3.53 -14.57
C TRP A 205 -14.62 -3.63 -14.78
N GLY A 206 -15.07 -4.72 -15.40
CA GLY A 206 -16.49 -4.99 -15.63
C GLY A 206 -17.29 -5.13 -14.33
N ARG A 207 -16.75 -5.85 -13.35
CA ARG A 207 -17.36 -6.01 -12.03
C ARG A 207 -17.48 -4.68 -11.31
N ILE A 208 -16.40 -3.90 -11.25
CA ILE A 208 -16.38 -2.59 -10.61
C ILE A 208 -17.38 -1.65 -11.28
N LYS A 209 -17.38 -1.58 -12.62
CA LYS A 209 -18.35 -0.77 -13.36
C LYS A 209 -19.79 -1.12 -12.98
N ASN A 210 -20.13 -2.41 -12.94
CA ASN A 210 -21.47 -2.86 -12.60
C ASN A 210 -21.88 -2.44 -11.18
N LEU A 211 -20.95 -2.48 -10.22
CA LEU A 211 -21.22 -2.00 -8.85
C LEU A 211 -21.42 -0.48 -8.83
N LEU A 212 -20.59 0.28 -9.55
CA LEU A 212 -20.69 1.74 -9.65
C LEU A 212 -21.94 2.23 -10.38
N THR A 213 -22.52 1.44 -11.28
CA THR A 213 -23.79 1.77 -11.94
C THR A 213 -25.02 1.27 -11.21
N SER A 214 -24.85 0.48 -10.14
CA SER A 214 -25.94 -0.09 -9.35
C SER A 214 -25.82 0.27 -7.87
N SER A 215 -25.30 -0.63 -7.05
CA SER A 215 -25.32 -0.54 -5.59
C SER A 215 -24.44 0.60 -5.04
N CYS A 216 -23.48 1.08 -5.82
CA CYS A 216 -22.58 2.18 -5.50
C CYS A 216 -22.79 3.39 -6.43
N SER A 217 -23.99 3.55 -6.98
CA SER A 217 -24.35 4.68 -7.84
C SER A 217 -24.09 6.02 -7.16
N GLY A 218 -23.47 6.95 -7.88
CA GLY A 218 -23.20 8.30 -7.36
C GLY A 218 -21.96 8.41 -6.47
N LEU A 219 -21.19 7.33 -6.29
CA LEU A 219 -19.93 7.37 -5.56
C LEU A 219 -18.97 8.39 -6.18
N THR A 220 -18.38 9.22 -5.33
CA THR A 220 -17.33 10.17 -5.70
C THR A 220 -15.99 9.75 -5.08
N ILE A 221 -14.91 10.01 -5.81
CA ILE A 221 -13.54 9.75 -5.38
C ILE A 221 -12.87 11.11 -5.19
N ALA A 222 -12.35 11.34 -3.98
CA ALA A 222 -11.54 12.52 -3.69
C ALA A 222 -10.21 12.46 -4.47
N ALA A 223 -9.75 13.63 -4.92
CA ALA A 223 -8.45 13.76 -5.57
C ALA A 223 -7.32 13.28 -4.65
N SER A 224 -6.28 12.72 -5.25
CA SER A 224 -5.12 12.22 -4.52
C SER A 224 -3.91 13.09 -4.81
N SER A 225 -2.99 13.20 -3.85
CA SER A 225 -1.63 13.66 -4.15
C SER A 225 -0.95 12.69 -5.10
N ASP A 226 0.10 13.14 -5.78
CA ASP A 226 0.92 12.25 -6.60
C ASP A 226 1.54 11.14 -5.74
N ALA A 227 1.72 9.96 -6.33
CA ALA A 227 2.42 8.88 -5.67
C ALA A 227 3.88 9.27 -5.41
N PRO A 228 4.46 8.98 -4.21
CA PRO A 228 5.73 9.55 -3.75
C PRO A 228 6.94 9.37 -4.69
N LEU A 229 6.90 8.36 -5.57
CA LEU A 229 7.98 8.07 -6.52
C LEU A 229 7.56 8.10 -8.00
N MET A 230 6.34 8.55 -8.29
CA MET A 230 5.88 8.81 -9.66
C MET A 230 6.36 10.18 -10.19
N GLY A 231 7.12 10.94 -9.40
CA GLY A 231 7.66 12.26 -9.75
C GLY A 231 9.03 12.28 -10.43
N VAL A 232 9.80 11.18 -10.47
CA VAL A 232 11.14 11.16 -11.08
C VAL A 232 11.39 9.84 -11.80
N MET A 233 10.80 9.67 -12.99
CA MET A 233 11.43 8.85 -14.03
C MET A 233 12.20 9.79 -14.95
N VAL A 234 13.41 10.17 -14.53
CA VAL A 234 14.44 10.48 -15.54
C VAL A 234 14.74 9.15 -16.18
N THR A 235 14.30 8.97 -17.42
CA THR A 235 14.85 7.97 -18.33
C THR A 235 16.36 8.18 -18.40
N VAL A 236 17.11 7.50 -17.55
CA VAL A 236 18.52 7.28 -17.81
C VAL A 236 18.53 6.25 -18.94
N PRO A 237 18.97 6.60 -20.17
CA PRO A 237 19.09 5.62 -21.22
C PRO A 237 20.08 4.53 -20.77
N PRO A 238 19.91 3.26 -21.19
CA PRO A 238 20.82 2.20 -20.81
C PRO A 238 22.22 2.61 -21.25
N THR A 239 23.09 2.90 -20.29
CA THR A 239 24.48 3.23 -20.57
C THR A 239 25.11 1.95 -21.09
N THR A 240 25.46 1.93 -22.37
CA THR A 240 26.32 0.93 -22.99
C THR A 240 27.52 0.66 -22.08
N PRO A 241 27.84 -0.60 -21.76
CA PRO A 241 29.00 -0.88 -20.92
C PRO A 241 30.26 -0.49 -21.68
N ILE A 242 30.94 0.55 -21.21
CA ILE A 242 32.29 0.90 -21.64
C ILE A 242 33.21 -0.18 -21.05
N THR A 243 33.74 -1.02 -21.94
CA THR A 243 34.89 -1.89 -21.69
C THR A 243 36.12 -1.03 -21.40
N THR A 244 36.69 -1.19 -20.20
CA THR A 244 38.01 -0.64 -19.85
C THR A 244 38.89 -1.81 -19.36
N PRO A 245 40.17 -1.88 -19.79
CA PRO A 245 40.92 -3.12 -19.78
C PRO A 245 41.48 -3.54 -18.42
N THR A 246 41.56 -4.85 -18.27
CA THR A 246 42.21 -5.64 -17.24
C THR A 246 43.64 -5.20 -16.92
N THR A 247 43.93 -4.97 -15.65
CA THR A 247 45.26 -5.17 -15.07
C THR A 247 45.17 -6.15 -13.91
N SER A 248 45.93 -7.25 -14.04
CA SER A 248 46.11 -8.29 -13.04
C SER A 248 47.06 -7.80 -11.95
N PRO A 249 46.91 -8.26 -10.69
CA PRO A 249 47.97 -9.12 -10.15
C PRO A 249 47.46 -10.29 -9.27
N THR A 250 47.93 -11.47 -9.66
CA THR A 250 48.50 -12.60 -8.90
C THR A 250 48.26 -12.74 -7.38
N THR A 251 47.41 -13.72 -7.04
CA THR A 251 47.58 -14.86 -6.09
C THR A 251 47.97 -14.63 -4.61
N ARG A 252 47.06 -15.01 -3.68
CA ARG A 252 47.32 -16.06 -2.65
C ARG A 252 46.05 -16.55 -1.93
N THR A 253 45.82 -17.87 -1.98
CA THR A 253 44.88 -18.70 -1.18
C THR A 253 45.45 -18.90 0.26
N PRO A 254 44.63 -19.09 1.32
CA PRO A 254 44.03 -20.39 1.73
C PRO A 254 42.54 -20.26 2.18
N ALA A 255 41.58 -21.11 1.80
CA ALA A 255 41.28 -22.50 2.19
C ALA A 255 40.60 -22.68 3.58
N VAL A 256 39.43 -23.37 3.55
CA VAL A 256 38.73 -24.17 4.61
C VAL A 256 37.89 -23.31 5.62
N THR A 257 36.61 -23.55 5.97
CA THR A 257 35.75 -24.76 6.09
C THR A 257 34.26 -24.37 6.16
N SER A 258 33.36 -25.24 5.69
CA SER A 258 31.90 -25.24 5.96
C SER A 258 31.54 -25.88 7.32
N PRO A 259 30.32 -25.65 7.83
CA PRO A 259 29.38 -26.77 8.03
C PRO A 259 27.94 -26.40 7.62
N THR A 260 27.28 -27.18 6.77
CA THR A 260 26.49 -28.41 7.00
C THR A 260 25.10 -28.16 7.58
N THR A 261 24.13 -28.43 6.70
CA THR A 261 22.69 -28.54 6.86
C THR A 261 22.26 -29.63 7.83
N THR A 262 21.09 -29.47 8.47
CA THR A 262 20.29 -30.61 8.94
C THR A 262 18.81 -30.34 8.74
N THR A 263 18.20 -31.32 8.07
CA THR A 263 16.78 -31.46 7.73
C THR A 263 16.00 -32.00 8.93
N LYS A 264 14.74 -31.55 9.12
CA LYS A 264 13.69 -32.42 9.66
C LYS A 264 12.29 -31.97 9.20
N ALA A 265 11.52 -32.92 8.68
CA ALA A 265 10.08 -32.84 8.40
C ALA A 265 9.31 -33.81 9.33
N PRO A 266 7.99 -33.97 9.19
CA PRO A 266 6.92 -33.35 9.98
C PRO A 266 6.34 -34.28 11.05
N SER A 267 5.52 -33.75 11.97
CA SER A 267 4.58 -34.57 12.77
C SER A 267 3.32 -33.80 13.14
N SER A 268 2.24 -34.55 13.08
CA SER A 268 0.82 -34.26 13.24
C SER A 268 0.37 -34.08 14.70
N ASP A 269 -0.81 -33.46 14.83
CA ASP A 269 -1.76 -33.46 15.94
C ASP A 269 -1.32 -32.98 17.32
N THR A 270 -2.03 -31.97 17.85
CA THR A 270 -2.98 -32.09 18.98
C THR A 270 -3.31 -30.69 19.54
N THR A 271 -4.59 -30.35 19.65
CA THR A 271 -5.11 -29.22 20.44
C THR A 271 -4.72 -29.35 21.92
N PRO A 272 -4.45 -28.26 22.65
CA PRO A 272 -5.37 -27.96 23.75
C PRO A 272 -5.59 -26.47 24.03
N ALA A 273 -6.82 -26.18 24.42
CA ALA A 273 -7.15 -25.02 25.24
C ALA A 273 -6.68 -25.23 26.70
N THR A 274 -6.58 -24.10 27.41
CA THR A 274 -6.72 -23.93 28.87
C THR A 274 -5.42 -23.75 29.71
N SER A 275 -5.31 -22.52 30.26
CA SER A 275 -4.51 -22.03 31.41
C SER A 275 -3.05 -21.58 31.18
N PRO A 276 -2.62 -20.39 31.68
CA PRO A 276 -1.23 -19.93 31.59
C PRO A 276 -0.32 -20.50 32.69
N ALA A 277 0.94 -20.71 32.32
CA ALA A 277 2.02 -21.20 33.17
C ALA A 277 2.50 -20.17 34.22
N THR A 278 2.92 -20.67 35.38
CA THR A 278 3.39 -19.90 36.54
C THR A 278 4.90 -19.63 36.45
N THR A 279 5.33 -18.37 36.59
CA THR A 279 6.74 -17.96 36.81
C THR A 279 7.05 -17.87 38.33
N PRO A 280 8.33 -17.89 38.75
CA PRO A 280 8.76 -18.22 40.12
C PRO A 280 8.55 -17.12 41.19
N SER A 281 7.56 -16.23 41.02
CA SER A 281 7.17 -15.23 42.03
C SER A 281 5.70 -15.30 42.45
N GLY A 282 4.94 -16.30 42.00
CA GLY A 282 3.53 -16.49 42.41
C GLY A 282 2.54 -15.44 41.88
N VAL A 283 2.97 -14.56 40.96
CA VAL A 283 2.11 -13.56 40.31
C VAL A 283 1.79 -14.02 38.89
N ALA A 284 0.51 -14.05 38.52
CA ALA A 284 0.09 -14.41 37.17
C ALA A 284 0.68 -13.43 36.15
N THR A 285 1.26 -13.97 35.07
CA THR A 285 1.62 -13.16 33.90
C THR A 285 0.35 -12.73 33.19
N VAL A 286 0.15 -11.42 33.03
CA VAL A 286 -1.05 -10.86 32.44
C VAL A 286 -0.76 -10.08 31.17
N TYR A 287 -1.73 -10.06 30.27
CA TYR A 287 -1.62 -9.36 28.99
C TYR A 287 -2.43 -8.06 29.06
N PRO A 288 -1.81 -6.89 28.85
CA PRO A 288 -2.51 -5.60 28.83
C PRO A 288 -3.72 -5.62 27.88
N GLY A 289 -4.86 -5.08 28.31
CA GLY A 289 -6.09 -5.02 27.51
C GLY A 289 -6.85 -6.35 27.36
N ALA A 290 -6.22 -7.48 27.69
CA ALA A 290 -6.87 -8.78 27.68
C ALA A 290 -7.94 -8.88 28.77
N TRP A 291 -8.93 -9.72 28.51
CA TRP A 291 -10.04 -9.95 29.42
C TRP A 291 -9.57 -10.61 30.70
N CYS A 292 -10.20 -10.24 31.80
CA CYS A 292 -9.80 -10.71 33.11
C CYS A 292 -11.01 -10.96 34.01
N LYS A 293 -10.83 -11.87 34.96
CA LYS A 293 -11.77 -12.17 36.03
C LYS A 293 -10.99 -12.81 37.20
N PRO A 294 -11.34 -12.53 38.48
CA PRO A 294 -12.33 -11.56 38.95
C PRO A 294 -11.89 -10.10 38.76
N GLU A 295 -12.86 -9.18 38.73
CA GLU A 295 -12.59 -7.74 38.84
C GLU A 295 -11.85 -7.44 40.15
N GLY A 296 -10.81 -6.62 40.09
CA GLY A 296 -9.88 -6.36 41.19
C GLY A 296 -8.66 -7.29 41.24
N ALA A 297 -8.58 -8.33 40.40
CA ALA A 297 -7.37 -9.15 40.31
C ALA A 297 -6.16 -8.30 39.91
N THR A 298 -4.98 -8.64 40.41
CA THR A 298 -3.70 -8.00 40.06
C THR A 298 -2.80 -8.98 39.34
N GLY A 299 -1.95 -8.46 38.47
CA GLY A 299 -0.97 -9.27 37.74
C GLY A 299 0.15 -8.42 37.16
N VAL A 300 1.19 -9.07 36.67
CA VAL A 300 2.36 -8.40 36.10
C VAL A 300 2.51 -8.81 34.65
N ALA A 301 2.65 -7.84 33.75
CA ALA A 301 2.92 -8.14 32.35
C ALA A 301 4.37 -8.62 32.17
N ALA A 302 4.67 -9.22 31.02
CA ALA A 302 6.04 -9.61 30.68
C ALA A 302 7.05 -8.44 30.75
N SER A 303 6.56 -7.20 30.63
CA SER A 303 7.32 -5.96 30.80
C SER A 303 7.62 -5.58 32.26
N GLY A 304 7.18 -6.36 33.25
CA GLY A 304 7.34 -6.07 34.68
C GLY A 304 6.35 -5.04 35.25
N LYS A 305 5.48 -4.46 34.42
CA LYS A 305 4.47 -3.49 34.84
C LYS A 305 3.29 -4.19 35.54
N SER A 306 2.76 -3.56 36.58
CA SER A 306 1.61 -4.05 37.33
C SER A 306 0.28 -3.63 36.69
N TYR A 307 -0.67 -4.55 36.66
CA TYR A 307 -2.01 -4.36 36.08
C TYR A 307 -3.08 -4.77 37.09
N VAL A 308 -4.23 -4.11 36.97
CA VAL A 308 -5.46 -4.43 37.70
C VAL A 308 -6.57 -4.77 36.71
N CYS A 309 -7.34 -5.80 37.05
CA CYS A 309 -8.53 -6.17 36.31
C CYS A 309 -9.67 -5.20 36.65
N ALA A 310 -10.13 -4.38 35.70
CA ALA A 310 -11.18 -3.40 35.95
C ALA A 310 -12.17 -3.30 34.78
N LYS A 311 -13.42 -2.91 35.07
CA LYS A 311 -14.42 -2.55 34.04
C LYS A 311 -14.30 -1.12 33.54
N THR A 312 -13.38 -0.35 34.10
CA THR A 312 -13.10 1.02 33.68
C THR A 312 -11.67 1.12 33.17
N ASN A 313 -11.42 2.06 32.26
CA ASN A 313 -10.08 2.46 31.88
C ASN A 313 -9.36 3.22 33.02
N ALA A 314 -8.13 3.66 32.77
CA ALA A 314 -7.32 4.41 33.76
C ALA A 314 -7.94 5.75 34.19
N SER A 315 -8.80 6.36 33.36
CA SER A 315 -9.53 7.59 33.69
C SER A 315 -10.88 7.36 34.37
N GLY A 316 -11.21 6.11 34.72
CA GLY A 316 -12.48 5.75 35.37
C GLY A 316 -13.68 5.63 34.42
N THR A 317 -13.46 5.70 33.10
CA THR A 317 -14.52 5.54 32.10
C THR A 317 -14.84 4.05 31.91
N PRO A 318 -16.11 3.63 32.03
CA PRO A 318 -16.50 2.24 31.80
C PRO A 318 -16.22 1.77 30.37
N TYR A 319 -15.79 0.52 30.22
CA TYR A 319 -15.73 -0.14 28.92
C TYR A 319 -17.15 -0.38 28.40
N LEU A 320 -17.39 -0.04 27.13
CA LEU A 320 -18.71 -0.09 26.49
C LEU A 320 -19.34 -1.48 26.48
N ASP A 321 -18.52 -2.53 26.56
CA ASP A 321 -18.94 -3.93 26.56
C ASP A 321 -19.18 -4.49 27.98
N GLY A 322 -19.00 -3.68 29.03
CA GLY A 322 -19.22 -4.04 30.44
C GLY A 322 -18.26 -5.10 30.98
N ARG A 323 -17.21 -5.44 30.23
CA ARG A 323 -16.29 -6.54 30.51
C ARG A 323 -15.01 -6.00 31.16
N ALA A 324 -14.48 -6.74 32.13
CA ALA A 324 -13.26 -6.34 32.82
C ALA A 324 -12.03 -6.70 31.98
N ARG A 325 -11.04 -5.81 31.97
CA ARG A 325 -9.77 -5.97 31.24
C ARG A 325 -8.59 -5.61 32.12
N TRP A 326 -7.43 -6.20 31.83
CA TRP A 326 -6.16 -5.85 32.46
C TRP A 326 -5.76 -4.43 32.04
N ARG A 327 -5.89 -3.46 32.95
CA ARG A 327 -5.38 -2.10 32.74
C ARG A 327 -4.23 -1.82 33.69
N GLN A 328 -3.35 -0.90 33.30
CA GLN A 328 -2.29 -0.48 34.20
C GLN A 328 -2.93 0.18 35.45
N GLY A 329 -2.50 -0.27 36.62
CA GLY A 329 -2.94 0.26 37.92
C GLY A 329 -2.56 1.71 38.10
#